data_AF-A0A8S2KGV5-F1
#
_entry.id   AF-A0A8S2KGV5-F1
#
_cell.length_a   1.000
_cell.length_b   1.000
_cell.length_c   1.000
_cell.angle_alpha   90.00
_cell.angle_beta   90.00
_cell.angle_gamma   90.00
#
_symmetry.space_group_name_H-M   'P 1'
#
loop_
_entity.id
_entity.type
_entity.pdbx_description
1 polymer ?
#
loop_
_entity_poly.entity_id
_entity_poly.type
_entity_poly.pdbx_seq_one_letter_code
_entity_poly.pdbx_strand_id
1 'polypeptide(L)'
;RPISPREIDRMVMIIRKKFSSIQLQLKQSTCEAVMILRSRFLDARRKRRNFSKTATEVLNEYFYSHLSNPYPSEEAKEELARKCSISVSQVSNWFGNKRIRYKKNIGKAQEEANLYASKLANQAAQGVGGMRRDSDSPLLDKPARKGRSRVKK
;
A
#
# COMPACT_ATOMS: atom_id res chain seq x y z
N ARG A 1 -33.81 71.75 18.88
CA ARG A 1 -34.94 71.00 19.51
C ARG A 1 -34.37 69.70 20.08
N PRO A 2 -34.67 69.34 21.33
CA PRO A 2 -34.22 68.07 21.91
C PRO A 2 -34.88 66.87 21.21
N ILE A 3 -34.15 65.75 21.11
CA ILE A 3 -34.63 64.50 20.50
C ILE A 3 -35.70 63.87 21.39
N SER A 4 -36.81 63.39 20.80
CA SER A 4 -37.87 62.76 21.59
C SER A 4 -37.46 61.35 22.05
N PRO A 5 -37.88 60.89 23.26
CA PRO A 5 -37.62 59.53 23.72
C PRO A 5 -38.05 58.43 22.73
N ARG A 6 -39.15 58.66 22.00
CA ARG A 6 -39.65 57.75 20.96
C ARG A 6 -38.72 57.62 19.75
N GLU A 7 -37.97 58.67 19.40
CA GLU A 7 -36.96 58.60 18.35
C GLU A 7 -35.74 57.82 18.79
N ILE A 8 -35.33 57.99 20.05
CA ILE A 8 -34.24 57.22 20.68
C ILE A 8 -34.59 55.73 20.65
N ASP A 9 -35.79 55.34 21.07
CA ASP A 9 -36.23 53.94 21.06
C ASP A 9 -36.23 53.32 19.66
N ARG A 10 -36.70 54.08 18.65
CA ARG A 10 -36.65 53.63 17.24
C ARG A 10 -35.22 53.42 16.77
N MET A 11 -34.30 54.35 17.09
CA MET A 11 -32.89 54.22 16.73
C MET A 11 -32.24 53.01 17.41
N VAL A 12 -32.50 52.80 18.71
CA VAL A 12 -32.01 51.64 19.46
C VAL A 12 -32.53 50.34 18.85
N MET A 13 -33.80 50.28 18.45
CA MET A 13 -34.37 49.11 17.77
C MET A 13 -33.67 48.82 16.44
N ILE A 14 -33.38 49.86 15.64
CA ILE A 14 -32.64 49.71 14.38
C ILE A 14 -31.22 49.20 14.65
N ILE A 15 -30.53 49.75 15.65
CA ILE A 15 -29.18 49.32 16.05
C ILE A 15 -29.19 47.86 16.47
N ARG A 16 -30.13 47.45 17.34
CA ARG A 16 -30.28 46.06 17.77
C ARG A 16 -30.51 45.12 16.59
N LYS A 17 -31.40 45.49 15.66
CA LYS A 17 -31.67 44.70 14.46
C LYS A 17 -30.43 44.57 13.57
N LYS A 18 -29.70 45.66 13.34
CA LYS A 18 -28.43 45.64 12.58
C LYS A 18 -27.38 44.78 13.28
N PHE A 19 -27.26 44.89 14.60
CA PHE A 19 -26.35 44.08 15.40
C PHE A 19 -26.66 42.59 15.27
N SER A 20 -27.92 42.18 15.41
CA SER A 20 -28.34 40.78 15.21
C SER A 20 -28.05 40.29 13.79
N SER A 21 -28.26 41.13 12.77
CA SER A 21 -27.95 40.79 11.38
C SER A 21 -26.45 40.55 11.18
N ILE A 22 -25.60 41.45 11.72
CA ILE A 22 -24.15 41.30 11.64
C ILE A 22 -23.70 40.04 12.39
N GLN A 23 -24.23 39.78 13.59
CA GLN A 23 -23.95 38.56 14.34
C GLN A 23 -24.29 37.30 13.53
N LEU A 24 -25.44 37.30 12.85
CA LEU A 24 -25.85 36.16 12.02
C LEU A 24 -24.91 35.99 10.83
N GLN A 25 -24.56 37.07 10.13
CA GLN A 25 -23.64 37.03 9.00
C GLN A 25 -22.25 36.52 9.41
N LEU A 26 -21.73 36.98 10.56
CA LEU A 26 -20.45 36.51 11.09
C LEU A 26 -20.49 35.01 11.43
N LYS A 27 -21.57 34.54 12.07
CA LYS A 27 -21.77 33.11 12.36
C LYS A 27 -21.84 32.28 11.09
N GLN A 28 -22.59 32.74 10.09
CA GLN A 28 -22.74 32.07 8.80
C GLN A 28 -21.39 31.98 8.08
N SER A 29 -20.69 33.10 7.92
CA SER A 29 -19.38 33.16 7.26
C SER A 29 -18.34 32.27 7.96
N THR A 30 -18.36 32.25 9.30
CA THR A 30 -17.48 31.38 10.08
C THR A 30 -17.82 29.90 9.85
N CYS A 31 -19.11 29.53 9.89
CA CYS A 31 -19.55 28.17 9.64
C CYS A 31 -19.15 27.70 8.24
N GLU A 32 -19.37 28.53 7.23
CA GLU A 32 -18.96 28.26 5.84
C GLU A 32 -17.45 28.06 5.73
N ALA A 33 -16.65 28.94 6.32
CA ALA A 33 -15.20 28.81 6.32
C ALA A 33 -14.74 27.49 6.98
N VAL A 34 -15.34 27.13 8.11
CA VAL A 34 -15.04 25.87 8.81
C VAL A 34 -15.44 24.66 7.96
N MET A 35 -16.61 24.71 7.30
CA MET A 35 -17.05 23.62 6.42
C MET A 35 -16.17 23.47 5.18
N ILE A 36 -15.72 24.58 4.57
CA ILE A 36 -14.77 24.56 3.45
C ILE A 36 -13.44 23.93 3.90
N LEU A 37 -12.91 24.34 5.05
CA LEU A 37 -11.68 23.79 5.58
C LEU A 37 -11.81 22.29 5.88
N ARG A 38 -12.94 21.88 6.48
CA ARG A 38 -13.26 20.47 6.75
C ARG A 38 -13.31 19.66 5.46
N SER A 39 -13.99 20.16 4.42
CA SER A 39 -14.05 19.49 3.12
C SER A 39 -12.65 19.33 2.54
N ARG A 40 -11.87 20.42 2.45
CA ARG A 40 -10.49 20.40 1.91
C ARG A 40 -9.61 19.38 2.63
N PHE A 41 -9.69 19.33 3.95
CA PHE A 41 -8.94 18.36 4.75
C PHE A 41 -9.36 16.91 4.47
N LEU A 42 -10.67 16.64 4.43
CA LEU A 42 -11.20 15.30 4.14
C LEU A 42 -10.92 14.87 2.70
N ASP A 43 -10.94 15.79 1.74
CA ASP A 43 -10.60 15.55 0.34
C ASP A 43 -9.12 15.20 0.20
N ALA A 44 -8.23 15.96 0.85
CA ALA A 44 -6.80 15.66 0.90
C ALA A 44 -6.53 14.29 1.54
N ARG A 45 -7.27 13.93 2.59
CA ARG A 45 -7.19 12.60 3.21
C ARG A 45 -7.71 11.51 2.28
N ARG A 46 -8.83 11.72 1.57
CA ARG A 46 -9.36 10.76 0.57
C ARG A 46 -8.42 10.56 -0.62
N LYS A 47 -7.60 11.57 -0.97
CA LYS A 47 -6.53 11.43 -1.97
C LYS A 47 -5.42 10.45 -1.56
N ARG A 48 -5.23 10.12 -0.28
CA ARG A 48 -4.40 8.97 0.13
C ARG A 48 -5.10 7.66 -0.24
N ARG A 49 -4.98 7.26 -1.51
CA ARG A 49 -5.37 5.91 -1.95
C ARG A 49 -4.25 4.94 -1.58
N ASN A 50 -4.66 3.75 -1.13
CA ASN A 50 -3.74 2.63 -1.02
C ASN A 50 -3.22 2.28 -2.42
N PHE A 51 -2.02 1.70 -2.49
CA PHE A 51 -1.51 1.15 -3.74
C PHE A 51 -2.42 0.02 -4.23
N SER A 52 -2.40 -0.23 -5.54
CA SER A 52 -3.11 -1.38 -6.11
C SER A 52 -2.59 -2.68 -5.48
N LYS A 53 -3.40 -3.74 -5.50
CA LYS A 53 -2.99 -5.06 -5.02
C LYS A 53 -1.73 -5.53 -5.75
N THR A 54 -1.72 -5.40 -7.08
CA THR A 54 -0.57 -5.72 -7.94
C THR A 54 0.69 -4.95 -7.55
N ALA A 55 0.61 -3.62 -7.36
CA ALA A 55 1.76 -2.84 -6.93
C ALA A 55 2.28 -3.29 -5.56
N THR A 56 1.36 -3.56 -4.62
CA THR A 56 1.73 -4.06 -3.29
C THR A 56 2.39 -5.44 -3.35
N GLU A 57 1.91 -6.33 -4.23
CA GLU A 57 2.50 -7.65 -4.46
C GLU A 57 3.92 -7.55 -4.99
N VAL A 58 4.16 -6.73 -6.03
CA VAL A 58 5.50 -6.52 -6.61
C VAL A 58 6.49 -5.98 -5.57
N LEU A 59 6.06 -4.99 -4.77
CA LEU A 59 6.91 -4.41 -3.72
C LEU A 59 7.23 -5.42 -2.62
N ASN A 60 6.26 -6.23 -2.19
CA ASN A 60 6.48 -7.27 -1.20
C ASN A 60 7.39 -8.38 -1.74
N GLU A 61 7.19 -8.83 -2.98
CA GLU A 61 8.03 -9.85 -3.61
C GLU A 61 9.50 -9.44 -3.63
N TYR A 62 9.80 -8.20 -4.04
CA TYR A 62 11.15 -7.66 -3.98
C TYR A 62 11.67 -7.62 -2.53
N PHE A 63 10.85 -7.14 -1.59
CA PHE A 63 11.27 -7.01 -0.19
C PHE A 63 11.64 -8.36 0.45
N TYR A 64 10.83 -9.40 0.22
CA TYR A 64 11.06 -10.72 0.81
C TYR A 64 12.15 -11.52 0.09
N SER A 65 12.34 -11.32 -1.22
CA SER A 65 13.51 -11.88 -1.93
C SER A 65 14.83 -11.24 -1.50
N HIS A 66 14.80 -10.02 -0.96
CA HIS A 66 15.98 -9.26 -0.52
C HIS A 66 15.99 -9.02 1.00
N LEU A 67 15.48 -9.97 1.78
CA LEU A 67 15.26 -9.77 3.23
C LEU A 67 16.54 -9.51 4.02
N SER A 68 17.69 -10.03 3.56
CA SER A 68 19.01 -9.76 4.13
C SER A 68 19.45 -8.31 3.94
N ASN A 69 19.08 -7.68 2.83
CA ASN A 69 19.41 -6.30 2.50
C ASN A 69 18.26 -5.60 1.75
N PRO A 70 17.17 -5.19 2.43
CA PRO A 70 15.96 -4.64 1.81
C PRO A 70 16.11 -3.14 1.49
N TYR A 71 17.18 -2.79 0.79
CA TYR A 71 17.54 -1.45 0.34
C TYR A 71 17.75 -1.47 -1.18
N PRO A 72 16.69 -1.27 -1.99
CA PRO A 72 16.84 -1.21 -3.44
C PRO A 72 17.76 -0.08 -3.86
N SER A 73 18.61 -0.34 -4.86
CA SER A 73 19.39 0.69 -5.56
C SER A 73 18.47 1.70 -6.27
N GLU A 74 19.01 2.84 -6.71
CA GLU A 74 18.21 3.82 -7.46
C GLU A 74 17.58 3.21 -8.72
N GLU A 75 18.36 2.45 -9.49
CA GLU A 75 17.89 1.76 -10.69
C GLU A 75 16.77 0.74 -10.37
N ALA A 76 16.90 0.00 -9.26
CA ALA A 76 15.84 -0.92 -8.81
C ALA A 76 14.57 -0.17 -8.36
N LYS A 77 14.71 1.01 -7.75
CA LYS A 77 13.55 1.84 -7.39
C LYS A 77 12.84 2.36 -8.63
N GLU A 78 13.56 2.77 -9.67
CA GLU A 78 12.99 3.20 -10.95
C GLU A 78 12.21 2.07 -11.63
N GLU A 79 12.78 0.86 -11.64
CA GLU A 79 12.12 -0.34 -12.16
C GLU A 79 10.81 -0.65 -11.40
N LEU A 80 10.88 -0.65 -10.06
CA LEU A 80 9.71 -0.89 -9.21
C LEU A 80 8.64 0.20 -9.38
N ALA A 81 9.06 1.46 -9.50
CA ALA A 81 8.17 2.60 -9.75
C ALA A 81 7.40 2.42 -11.06
N ARG A 82 8.10 2.04 -12.14
CA ARG A 82 7.50 1.76 -13.45
C ARG A 82 6.52 0.60 -13.40
N LYS A 83 6.93 -0.54 -12.82
CA LYS A 83 6.08 -1.74 -12.67
C LYS A 83 4.81 -1.47 -11.85
N CYS A 84 4.95 -0.68 -10.79
CA CYS A 84 3.85 -0.37 -9.88
C CYS A 84 2.99 0.82 -10.33
N SER A 85 3.42 1.56 -11.37
CA SER A 85 2.81 2.83 -11.79
C SER A 85 2.70 3.84 -10.63
N ILE A 86 3.77 3.99 -9.86
CA ILE A 86 3.90 4.94 -8.73
C ILE A 86 5.22 5.71 -8.85
N SER A 87 5.42 6.76 -8.06
CA SER A 87 6.67 7.52 -8.08
C SER A 87 7.81 6.82 -7.32
N VAL A 88 9.06 7.12 -7.70
CA VAL A 88 10.28 6.65 -6.99
C VAL A 88 10.27 7.06 -5.51
N SER A 89 9.74 8.24 -5.19
CA SER A 89 9.55 8.69 -3.81
C SER A 89 8.55 7.81 -3.05
N GLN A 90 7.45 7.40 -3.70
CA GLN A 90 6.48 6.47 -3.10
C GLN A 90 7.10 5.09 -2.83
N VAL A 91 7.94 4.57 -3.74
CA VAL A 91 8.71 3.34 -3.53
C VAL A 91 9.64 3.50 -2.32
N SER A 92 10.43 4.58 -2.28
CA SER A 92 11.36 4.86 -1.16
C SER A 92 10.66 4.92 0.19
N ASN A 93 9.54 5.64 0.26
CA ASN A 93 8.71 5.74 1.46
C ASN A 93 8.11 4.39 1.86
N TRP A 94 7.67 3.59 0.89
CA TRP A 94 7.11 2.27 1.15
C TRP A 94 8.15 1.33 1.77
N PHE A 95 9.37 1.27 1.22
CA PHE A 95 10.44 0.44 1.75
C PHE A 95 10.89 0.88 3.16
N GLY A 96 11.00 2.19 3.39
CA GLY A 96 11.27 2.73 4.74
C GLY A 96 10.22 2.27 5.76
N ASN A 97 8.94 2.43 5.42
CA ASN A 97 7.83 2.02 6.28
C ASN A 97 7.73 0.50 6.44
N LYS A 98 7.99 -0.30 5.39
CA LYS A 98 7.96 -1.76 5.44
C LYS A 98 9.05 -2.29 6.38
N ARG A 99 10.28 -1.77 6.32
CA ARG A 99 11.38 -2.15 7.24
C ARG A 99 11.03 -1.88 8.71
N ILE A 100 10.48 -0.69 9.02
CA ILE A 100 10.07 -0.34 10.38
C ILE A 100 8.99 -1.31 10.88
N ARG A 101 7.97 -1.61 10.07
CA ARG A 101 6.90 -2.55 10.42
C ARG A 101 7.41 -3.98 10.61
N TYR A 102 8.32 -4.43 9.74
CA TYR A 102 8.96 -5.73 9.82
C TYR A 102 9.72 -5.90 11.15
N LYS A 103 10.58 -4.92 11.50
CA LYS A 103 11.36 -4.94 12.75
C LYS A 103 10.49 -4.89 14.00
N LYS A 104 9.35 -4.18 13.96
CA LYS A 104 8.44 -4.05 15.11
C LYS A 104 7.58 -5.29 15.36
N ASN A 105 7.33 -6.13 14.35
CA ASN A 105 6.41 -7.27 14.45
C ASN A 105 7.00 -8.52 13.79
N ILE A 106 8.14 -9.00 14.30
CA ILE A 106 8.91 -10.08 13.68
C ILE A 106 8.07 -11.35 13.45
N GLY A 107 7.23 -11.76 14.41
CA GLY A 107 6.40 -12.98 14.28
C GLY A 107 5.44 -12.95 13.07
N LYS A 108 4.61 -11.89 12.97
CA LYS A 108 3.71 -11.71 11.82
C LYS A 108 4.47 -11.53 10.51
N ALA A 109 5.63 -10.87 10.58
CA ALA A 109 6.43 -10.61 9.40
C ALA A 109 7.12 -11.87 8.86
N GLN A 110 7.44 -12.83 9.73
CA GLN A 110 7.97 -14.14 9.36
C GLN A 110 6.91 -14.99 8.66
N GLU A 111 5.66 -14.95 9.13
CA GLU A 111 4.53 -15.61 8.43
C GLU A 111 4.33 -15.05 7.02
N GLU A 112 4.35 -13.72 6.86
CA GLU A 112 4.29 -13.08 5.55
C GLU A 112 5.49 -13.49 4.67
N ALA A 113 6.71 -13.53 5.23
CA ALA A 113 7.91 -13.95 4.50
C ALA A 113 7.79 -15.39 4.00
N ASN A 114 7.32 -16.30 4.85
CA ASN A 114 7.11 -17.70 4.50
C ASN A 114 6.08 -17.84 3.37
N LEU A 115 4.97 -17.08 3.41
CA LEU A 115 3.97 -17.08 2.34
C LEU A 115 4.56 -16.65 0.99
N TYR A 116 5.34 -15.57 0.96
CA TYR A 116 5.98 -15.10 -0.27
C TYR A 116 7.06 -16.07 -0.77
N ALA A 117 7.82 -16.70 0.13
CA ALA A 117 8.76 -17.76 -0.23
C ALA A 117 8.05 -18.97 -0.86
N SER A 118 6.93 -19.43 -0.30
CA SER A 118 6.12 -20.51 -0.88
C SER A 118 5.54 -20.14 -2.25
N LYS A 119 5.09 -18.87 -2.43
CA LYS A 119 4.58 -18.39 -3.73
C LYS A 119 5.66 -18.42 -4.81
N LEU A 120 6.88 -17.95 -4.48
CA LEU A 120 8.04 -18.02 -5.37
C LEU A 120 8.40 -19.47 -5.72
N ALA A 121 8.42 -20.37 -4.74
CA ALA A 121 8.70 -21.79 -4.97
C ALA A 121 7.68 -22.45 -5.90
N ASN A 122 6.39 -22.13 -5.73
CA ASN A 122 5.32 -22.66 -6.58
C ASN A 122 5.39 -22.13 -8.03
N GLN A 123 5.74 -20.85 -8.20
CA GLN A 123 5.96 -20.28 -9.53
C GLN A 123 7.18 -20.91 -10.24
N ALA A 124 8.26 -21.15 -9.51
CA ALA A 124 9.43 -21.85 -10.02
C ALA A 124 9.09 -23.31 -10.43
N ALA A 125 8.28 -24.01 -9.66
CA ALA A 125 7.83 -25.37 -9.99
C ALA A 125 6.95 -25.43 -11.25
N GLN A 126 6.12 -24.41 -11.49
CA GLN A 126 5.24 -24.33 -12.68
C GLN A 126 5.99 -23.91 -13.95
N GLY A 127 7.09 -23.17 -13.84
CA GLY A 127 7.92 -22.73 -14.98
C GLY A 127 8.79 -23.81 -15.63
N VAL A 128 8.96 -24.98 -15.01
CA VAL A 128 9.89 -26.04 -15.48
C VAL A 128 9.16 -27.18 -16.23
N GLY A 129 7.83 -27.16 -16.34
CA GLY A 129 7.03 -28.21 -16.99
C GLY A 129 6.93 -28.17 -18.54
N GLY A 130 7.66 -27.27 -19.21
CA GLY A 130 7.39 -26.88 -20.60
C GLY A 130 8.39 -27.30 -21.69
N MET A 131 9.38 -28.15 -21.42
CA MET A 131 10.30 -28.65 -22.47
C MET A 131 10.14 -30.17 -22.63
N ARG A 132 9.27 -30.57 -23.57
CA ARG A 132 9.14 -31.97 -24.01
C ARG A 132 10.47 -32.43 -24.58
N ARG A 133 11.05 -33.48 -24.00
CA ARG A 133 12.21 -34.21 -24.56
C ARG A 133 11.67 -35.24 -25.55
N ASP A 134 11.68 -34.90 -26.84
CA ASP A 134 11.67 -35.93 -27.87
C ASP A 134 13.11 -36.45 -27.97
N SER A 135 13.35 -37.62 -27.40
CA SER A 135 14.59 -38.36 -27.55
C SER A 135 14.25 -39.76 -28.05
N ASP A 136 14.23 -39.91 -29.37
CA ASP A 136 14.43 -41.21 -30.01
C ASP A 136 15.85 -41.69 -29.71
N SER A 137 15.97 -42.89 -29.14
CA SER A 137 17.24 -43.62 -29.10
C SER A 137 16.97 -45.11 -29.22
N PRO A 138 17.69 -45.82 -30.11
CA PRO A 138 17.40 -47.19 -30.46
C PRO A 138 18.01 -48.21 -29.47
N LEU A 139 17.23 -49.26 -29.31
CA LEU A 139 17.44 -50.59 -28.74
C LEU A 139 18.89 -51.13 -28.74
N LEU A 140 19.36 -51.58 -27.56
CA LEU A 140 20.40 -52.61 -27.43
C LEU A 140 20.07 -53.55 -26.25
N ASP A 141 20.20 -54.85 -26.53
CA ASP A 141 19.62 -56.00 -25.82
C ASP A 141 20.60 -56.62 -24.79
N LYS A 142 20.07 -56.91 -23.58
CA LYS A 142 20.45 -57.97 -22.59
C LYS A 142 21.84 -57.98 -21.90
N PRO A 143 22.06 -58.80 -20.82
CA PRO A 143 21.17 -59.81 -20.20
C PRO A 143 20.99 -59.77 -18.66
N ALA A 144 20.08 -60.63 -18.23
CA ALA A 144 19.53 -60.86 -16.89
C ALA A 144 20.52 -61.37 -15.81
N ARG A 145 20.34 -60.92 -14.56
CA ARG A 145 20.90 -61.52 -13.34
C ARG A 145 19.94 -62.56 -12.75
N LYS A 146 20.37 -63.82 -12.65
CA LYS A 146 19.79 -64.86 -11.78
C LYS A 146 20.61 -64.95 -10.48
N GLY A 147 19.92 -65.00 -9.35
CA GLY A 147 20.51 -65.18 -8.02
C GLY A 147 20.82 -66.63 -7.64
N ARG A 148 21.66 -66.80 -6.62
CA ARG A 148 21.78 -67.95 -5.69
C ARG A 148 22.67 -67.49 -4.51
N SER A 149 22.13 -67.35 -3.30
CA SER A 149 22.08 -68.33 -2.18
C SER A 149 23.38 -68.52 -1.37
N ARG A 150 23.38 -67.92 -0.16
CA ARG A 150 23.69 -68.47 1.20
C ARG A 150 24.87 -69.44 1.36
N VAL A 151 25.87 -69.11 2.21
CA VAL A 151 26.41 -70.02 3.27
C VAL A 151 27.01 -69.22 4.46
N LYS A 152 26.67 -69.76 5.64
CA LYS A 152 27.15 -69.60 7.03
C LYS A 152 28.66 -69.33 7.24
N LYS A 153 28.97 -68.51 8.26
CA LYS A 153 29.69 -68.96 9.47
C LYS A 153 29.40 -68.00 10.62
#